data_AF-A0A3D3YWY8-F1
#
_entry.id   AF-A0A3D3YWY8-F1
#
_cell.length_a   1.000
_cell.length_b   1.000
_cell.length_c   1.000
_cell.angle_alpha   90.00
_cell.angle_beta   90.00
_cell.angle_gamma   90.00
#
_symmetry.space_group_name_H-M   'P 1'
#
loop_
_entity.id
_entity.type
_entity.pdbx_description
1 polymer ?
#
loop_
_entity_poly.entity_id
_entity_poly.type
_entity_poly.pdbx_seq_one_letter_code
_entity_poly.pdbx_strand_id
1 'polypeptide(L)' 'FPATICASINQEIVHGIPGRRVLMEGDLLSLDVGAVWEGYHGDSA' A
#
# COMPACT_ATOMS: atom_id res chain seq x y z
N PHE A 1 -0.50 10.84 6.32
CA PHE A 1 0.11 9.55 5.95
C PHE A 1 1.42 9.86 5.22
N PRO A 2 2.57 9.30 5.62
CA PRO A 2 3.89 9.79 5.18
C PRO A 2 4.33 9.28 3.78
N ALA A 3 3.61 8.33 3.20
CA ALA A 3 3.90 7.74 1.89
C ALA A 3 2.74 7.99 0.90
N THR A 4 2.88 7.52 -0.34
CA THR A 4 1.89 7.71 -1.41
C THR A 4 0.99 6.49 -1.64
N ILE A 5 1.33 5.33 -1.06
CA ILE A 5 0.54 4.09 -1.12
C ILE A 5 0.56 3.40 0.24
N CYS A 6 -0.41 2.54 0.51
CA CYS A 6 -0.32 1.59 1.62
C CYS A 6 0.23 0.26 1.10
N ALA A 7 1.22 -0.29 1.80
CA ALA A 7 1.84 -1.58 1.49
C ALA A 7 1.82 -2.44 2.76
N SER A 8 0.85 -3.34 2.85
CA SER A 8 0.62 -4.20 4.01
C SER A 8 1.10 -5.62 3.76
N ILE A 9 2.06 -6.09 4.57
CA ILE A 9 2.68 -7.41 4.43
C ILE A 9 2.14 -8.41 5.46
N ASN A 10 1.74 -9.59 4.99
CA ASN A 10 1.32 -10.74 5.78
C ASN A 10 0.17 -10.46 6.76
N GLN A 11 0.48 -10.21 8.04
CA GLN A 11 -0.50 -10.00 9.11
C GLN A 11 -0.88 -8.52 9.28
N GLU A 12 -0.21 -7.62 8.56
CA GLU A 12 -0.59 -6.21 8.52
C GLU A 12 -1.96 -6.08 7.86
N ILE A 13 -2.94 -5.59 8.60
CA ILE A 13 -4.34 -5.62 8.18
C ILE A 13 -4.60 -4.62 7.03
N VAL A 14 -4.26 -3.34 7.23
CA VAL A 14 -4.35 -2.24 6.26
C VAL A 14 -3.37 -1.13 6.66
N HIS A 15 -3.16 -0.14 5.77
CA HIS A 15 -2.36 1.05 6.04
C HIS A 15 -0.89 0.80 6.40
N GLY A 16 -0.31 -0.31 5.95
CA GLY A 16 1.13 -0.54 6.06
C GLY A 16 1.91 0.60 5.40
N ILE A 17 2.92 1.13 6.09
CA ILE A 17 3.71 2.26 5.59
C ILE A 17 4.92 1.71 4.84
N PRO A 18 5.08 1.99 3.54
CA PRO A 18 6.26 1.59 2.78
C PRO A 18 7.57 2.00 3.46
N GLY A 19 8.57 1.12 3.40
CA GLY A 19 9.85 1.32 4.05
C GLY A 19 11.00 0.59 3.36
N ARG A 20 12.11 0.37 4.08
CA ARG A 20 13.33 -0.25 3.53
C ARG A 20 13.31 -1.79 3.52
N ARG A 21 12.25 -2.43 4.02
CA ARG A 21 12.16 -3.90 4.07
C ARG A 21 12.20 -4.45 2.64
N VAL A 22 13.05 -5.46 2.43
CA VAL A 22 13.04 -6.26 1.20
C VAL A 22 12.04 -7.40 1.38
N LEU A 23 11.18 -7.62 0.39
CA LEU A 23 10.21 -8.72 0.39
C LEU A 23 10.92 -10.05 0.21
N MET A 24 10.42 -11.07 0.90
CA MET A 24 10.93 -12.42 0.81
C MET A 24 9.97 -13.30 0.01
N GLU A 25 10.48 -14.37 -0.58
CA GLU A 25 9.63 -15.35 -1.25
C GLU A 25 8.62 -15.96 -0.26
N GLY A 26 7.34 -15.98 -0.66
CA GLY A 26 6.23 -16.40 0.19
C GLY A 26 5.56 -15.28 1.00
N ASP A 27 6.12 -14.06 1.04
CA ASP A 27 5.41 -12.91 1.61
C ASP A 27 4.15 -12.60 0.78
N LEU A 28 3.03 -12.37 1.47
CA LEU A 28 1.81 -11.84 0.88
C LEU A 28 1.79 -10.32 1.07
N LEU A 29 1.58 -9.58 0.00
CA LEU A 29 1.56 -8.13 0.00
C LEU A 29 0.23 -7.63 -0.59
N SER A 30 -0.51 -6.85 0.20
CA SER A 30 -1.63 -6.04 -0.28
C SER A 30 -1.14 -4.62 -0.57
N LEU A 31 -1.57 -4.07 -1.71
CA LEU A 31 -1.26 -2.72 -2.15
C LEU A 31 -2.56 -1.95 -2.32
N ASP A 32 -2.76 -0.95 -1.47
CA ASP A 32 -3.86 0.00 -1.61
C ASP A 32 -3.31 1.30 -2.21
N VAL A 33 -3.88 1.66 -3.36
CA VAL A 33 -3.45 2.76 -4.22
C VAL A 33 -4.62 3.70 -4.47
N GLY A 34 -4.43 4.96 -4.09
CA GLY A 34 -5.28 6.07 -4.49
C GLY A 34 -4.67 6.87 -5.62
N ALA A 35 -5.52 7.41 -6.50
CA ALA A 35 -5.13 8.40 -7.49
C ALA A 35 -6.08 9.61 -7.44
N VAL A 36 -5.51 10.81 -7.58
CA VAL A 36 -6.28 12.04 -7.76
C VAL A 36 -6.14 12.48 -9.20
N TRP A 37 -7.27 12.49 -9.93
CA TRP A 37 -7.32 12.93 -11.32
C TRP A 37 -8.40 14.00 -11.47
N GLU A 38 -8.01 15.20 -11.90
CA GLU A 38 -8.93 16.34 -12.11
C GLU A 38 -9.86 16.63 -10.92
N GLY A 39 -9.38 16.41 -9.69
CA GLY A 39 -10.15 16.58 -8.45
C GLY A 39 -11.01 15.39 -8.04
N TYR A 40 -11.09 14.34 -8.87
CA TYR A 40 -11.74 13.07 -8.54
C TYR A 40 -10.75 12.09 -7.90
N HIS A 41 -11.24 11.26 -6.99
CA HIS A 41 -10.45 10.26 -6.29
C HIS A 41 -10.83 8.87 -6.81
N GLY A 42 -9.83 8.12 -7.27
CA GLY A 42 -9.93 6.69 -7.55
C GLY A 42 -9.24 5.90 -6.44
N ASP A 43 -9.76 4.71 -6.15
CA ASP A 43 -9.34 3.86 -5.04
C ASP A 43 -9.37 2.38 -5.47
N SER A 44 -8.31 1.63 -5.15
CA SER A 44 -8.20 0.19 -5.43
C SER A 44 -7.15 -0.45 -4.53
N ALA A 45 -7.47 -1.63 -3.99
CA ALA A 45 -6.61 -2.43 -3.12
C ALA A 45 -6.52 -3.90 -3.57
#